data_AF-A0A960PKN3-F1
#
_entry.id   AF-A0A960PKN3-F1
#
_cell.length_a   1.000
_cell.length_b   1.000
_cell.length_c   1.000
_cell.angle_alpha   90.00
_cell.angle_beta   90.00
_cell.angle_gamma   90.00
#
_symmetry.space_group_name_H-M   'P 1'
#
loop_
_entity.id
_entity.type
_entity.pdbx_description
1 polymer ?
#
loop_
_entity_poly.entity_id
_entity_poly.type
_entity_poly.pdbx_seq_one_letter_code
_entity_poly.pdbx_strand_id
1 'polypeptide(L)'
;MQLAPEQVRQDNRRSLLYFAHHTDIHICDAQSPARLVGAQGLSWLHPGLDASHRPQETMSTHTFDQLISATNRLAQSVLSGANMAFCLQGGDHTDSGTISELQWWSQVLNGGPVSPNTGKAGIYEGVQRSQNKHVWQPDSGTTDAPSRREFPRLPGVLDSAVGPFVAEGLNVRWLSVYGNHDRIFSGMFGKSNALHLDRLADMLSSGSTAPVTTGSILRAAARAPLPARFRRGRSRIAPGFGSVEITADPAMRRTATAKDFATV
;
A
#
# COMPACT_ATOMS: atom_id res chain seq x y z
N MET A 1 25.74 17.52 -28.64
CA MET A 1 25.04 18.68 -29.21
C MET A 1 23.66 18.18 -29.65
N GLN A 2 22.62 18.40 -28.85
CA GLN A 2 21.27 17.96 -29.21
C GLN A 2 20.71 19.04 -30.15
N LEU A 3 20.54 18.71 -31.43
CA LEU A 3 20.00 19.65 -32.41
C LEU A 3 18.57 20.03 -31.97
N ALA A 4 18.35 21.31 -31.70
CA ALA A 4 17.01 21.83 -31.46
C ALA A 4 16.15 21.54 -32.71
N PRO A 5 14.88 21.15 -32.56
CA PRO A 5 13.99 20.97 -33.71
C PRO A 5 13.94 22.25 -34.54
N GLU A 6 14.02 22.14 -35.87
CA GLU A 6 13.78 23.28 -36.77
C GLU A 6 12.44 23.94 -36.46
N GLN A 7 12.39 25.28 -36.53
CA GLN A 7 11.21 26.10 -36.19
C GLN A 7 9.93 25.60 -36.89
N VAL A 8 10.04 25.25 -38.18
CA VAL A 8 8.94 24.70 -38.98
C VAL A 8 8.36 23.41 -38.39
N ARG A 9 9.19 22.57 -37.77
CA ARG A 9 8.72 21.34 -37.10
C ARG A 9 7.98 21.64 -35.80
N GLN A 10 8.34 22.72 -35.11
CA GLN A 10 7.60 23.16 -33.91
C GLN A 10 6.23 23.73 -34.32
N ASP A 11 6.21 24.59 -35.34
CA ASP A 11 5.01 25.28 -35.81
C ASP A 11 3.96 24.33 -36.40
N ASN A 12 4.39 23.18 -36.96
CA ASN A 12 3.51 22.18 -37.58
C ASN A 12 3.25 20.94 -36.71
N ARG A 13 3.67 20.93 -35.43
CA ARG A 13 3.48 19.76 -34.56
C ARG A 13 1.99 19.60 -34.21
N ARG A 14 1.37 18.51 -34.68
CA ARG A 14 0.03 18.09 -34.27
C ARG A 14 0.10 16.90 -33.30
N SER A 15 -0.69 16.94 -32.24
CA SER A 15 -0.87 15.76 -31.38
C SER A 15 -1.59 14.64 -32.14
N LEU A 16 -1.10 13.41 -32.00
CA LEU A 16 -1.82 12.20 -32.42
C LEU A 16 -2.60 11.59 -31.24
N LEU A 17 -2.02 11.63 -30.04
CA LEU A 17 -2.62 11.16 -28.81
C LEU A 17 -1.92 11.84 -27.63
N TYR A 18 -2.70 12.22 -26.62
CA TYR A 18 -2.20 12.69 -25.34
C TYR A 18 -2.93 11.93 -24.23
N PHE A 19 -2.19 11.27 -23.34
CA PHE A 19 -2.73 10.45 -22.27
C PHE A 19 -1.77 10.46 -21.07
N ALA A 20 -2.29 10.21 -19.88
CA ALA A 20 -1.48 9.98 -18.68
C ALA A 20 -1.24 8.48 -18.47
N HIS A 21 -0.13 8.12 -17.83
CA HIS A 21 0.17 6.75 -17.43
C HIS A 21 0.61 6.76 -15.96
N HIS A 22 -0.17 6.11 -15.11
CA HIS A 22 0.14 5.85 -13.71
C HIS A 22 0.52 4.38 -13.57
N THR A 23 1.51 4.05 -12.75
CA THR A 23 1.94 2.67 -12.49
C THR A 23 2.55 2.60 -11.09
N ASP A 24 2.56 1.41 -10.51
CA ASP A 24 3.26 1.13 -9.23
C ASP A 24 2.76 2.06 -8.10
N ILE A 25 1.43 2.23 -8.02
CA ILE A 25 0.80 3.10 -7.01
C ILE A 25 0.94 2.50 -5.60
N HIS A 26 0.81 1.17 -5.48
CA HIS A 26 0.94 0.43 -4.22
C HIS A 26 0.10 1.04 -3.09
N ILE A 27 -1.21 1.18 -3.30
CA ILE A 27 -2.15 1.46 -2.21
C ILE A 27 -1.98 0.37 -1.15
N CYS A 28 -1.70 0.79 0.08
CA CYS A 28 -1.35 -0.14 1.14
C CYS A 28 -2.28 -0.01 2.36
N ASP A 29 -2.71 -1.15 2.88
CA ASP A 29 -3.24 -1.23 4.23
C ASP A 29 -2.06 -1.29 5.22
N ALA A 30 -1.59 -0.12 5.65
CA ALA A 30 -0.47 0.02 6.58
C ALA A 30 -0.73 -0.60 7.97
N GLN A 31 -1.98 -0.93 8.29
CA GLN A 31 -2.36 -1.56 9.54
C GLN A 31 -2.47 -3.08 9.42
N SER A 32 -2.48 -3.62 8.19
CA SER A 32 -2.65 -5.06 7.99
C SER A 32 -1.53 -5.85 8.69
N PRO A 33 -1.87 -6.88 9.49
CA PRO A 33 -0.89 -7.82 10.02
C PRO A 33 -0.04 -8.51 8.95
N ALA A 34 -0.54 -8.54 7.71
CA ALA A 34 0.10 -9.20 6.58
C ALA A 34 1.20 -8.34 5.92
N ARG A 35 1.46 -7.11 6.38
CA ARG A 35 2.56 -6.25 5.90
C ARG A 35 3.96 -6.77 6.22
N LEU A 36 4.08 -7.80 7.07
CA LEU A 36 5.34 -8.46 7.41
C LEU A 36 6.48 -7.51 7.83
N VAL A 37 6.17 -6.35 8.43
CA VAL A 37 7.16 -5.33 8.78
C VAL A 37 8.31 -5.86 9.64
N GLY A 38 8.02 -6.84 10.52
CA GLY A 38 9.05 -7.51 11.31
C GLY A 38 10.07 -8.32 10.51
N ALA A 39 9.85 -8.56 9.22
CA ALA A 39 10.70 -9.39 8.37
C ALA A 39 11.93 -8.65 7.81
N GLN A 40 12.08 -7.34 8.06
CA GLN A 40 13.27 -6.58 7.65
C GLN A 40 14.59 -7.21 8.12
N GLY A 41 14.63 -7.82 9.31
CA GLY A 41 15.82 -8.52 9.80
C GLY A 41 16.11 -9.85 9.07
N LEU A 42 15.29 -10.23 8.10
CA LEU A 42 15.46 -11.39 7.22
C LEU A 42 15.83 -10.97 5.79
N SER A 43 16.24 -9.72 5.56
CA SER A 43 16.64 -9.22 4.23
C SER A 43 17.77 -10.02 3.56
N TRP A 44 18.59 -10.73 4.34
CA TRP A 44 19.59 -11.67 3.82
C TRP A 44 18.99 -12.92 3.15
N LEU A 45 17.74 -13.28 3.46
CA LEU A 45 17.01 -14.37 2.78
C LEU A 45 16.39 -13.90 1.46
N HIS A 46 15.93 -12.65 1.42
CA HIS A 46 15.35 -12.06 0.23
C HIS A 46 15.49 -10.53 0.31
N PRO A 47 16.19 -9.88 -0.65
CA PRO A 47 16.43 -8.44 -0.60
C PRO A 47 15.15 -7.64 -0.37
N GLY A 48 14.05 -7.92 -1.07
CA GLY A 48 12.80 -7.17 -0.92
C GLY A 48 12.12 -7.20 0.46
N LEU A 49 12.62 -7.97 1.42
CA LEU A 49 12.19 -7.88 2.83
C LEU A 49 12.75 -6.64 3.54
N ASP A 50 13.80 -6.00 3.02
CA ASP A 50 14.33 -4.75 3.56
C ASP A 50 13.35 -3.57 3.40
N ALA A 51 12.46 -3.64 2.41
CA ALA A 51 11.44 -2.65 2.08
C ALA A 51 10.07 -2.92 2.72
N SER A 52 9.98 -3.81 3.73
CA SER A 52 8.69 -4.16 4.36
C SER A 52 8.00 -3.02 5.11
N HIS A 53 8.68 -1.90 5.39
CA HIS A 53 8.06 -0.66 5.88
C HIS A 53 8.63 0.55 5.14
N ARG A 54 7.73 1.41 4.66
CA ARG A 54 8.05 2.73 4.10
C ARG A 54 7.41 3.78 5.00
N PRO A 55 8.13 4.85 5.41
CA PRO A 55 7.60 5.82 6.36
C PRO A 55 6.21 6.38 5.97
N GLN A 56 6.03 6.78 4.71
CA GLN A 56 4.80 7.44 4.26
C GLN A 56 3.69 6.47 3.82
N GLU A 57 3.83 5.15 4.03
CA GLU A 57 2.92 4.14 3.47
C GLU A 57 1.47 4.27 3.96
N THR A 58 1.26 4.79 5.18
CA THR A 58 -0.09 5.07 5.71
C THR A 58 -0.80 6.18 4.94
N MET A 59 -0.09 7.00 4.17
CA MET A 59 -0.65 8.10 3.37
C MET A 59 -0.82 7.72 1.89
N SER A 60 -0.72 6.44 1.50
CA SER A 60 -0.72 6.03 0.09
C SER A 60 -1.95 6.52 -0.70
N THR A 61 -3.15 6.49 -0.09
CA THR A 61 -4.38 6.98 -0.72
C THR A 61 -4.38 8.49 -0.94
N HIS A 62 -3.83 9.25 0.00
CA HIS A 62 -3.72 10.71 -0.10
C HIS A 62 -2.66 11.10 -1.15
N THR A 63 -1.52 10.40 -1.17
CA THR A 63 -0.50 10.59 -2.20
C THR A 63 -1.06 10.29 -3.59
N PHE A 64 -1.88 9.25 -3.72
CA PHE A 64 -2.52 8.92 -5.00
C PHE A 64 -3.56 9.95 -5.41
N ASP A 65 -4.36 10.46 -4.48
CA ASP A 65 -5.29 11.57 -4.74
C ASP A 65 -4.55 12.83 -5.22
N GLN A 66 -3.40 13.15 -4.62
CA GLN A 66 -2.56 14.27 -5.07
C GLN A 66 -1.96 14.05 -6.47
N LEU A 67 -1.60 12.81 -6.81
CA LEU A 67 -1.19 12.45 -8.17
C LEU A 67 -2.33 12.65 -9.17
N ILE A 68 -3.55 12.23 -8.82
CA ILE A 68 -4.75 12.45 -9.63
C ILE A 68 -5.01 13.94 -9.83
N SER A 69 -4.96 14.73 -8.76
CA SER A 69 -5.11 16.19 -8.82
C SER A 69 -4.06 16.83 -9.74
N ALA A 70 -2.81 16.37 -9.67
CA ALA A 70 -1.74 16.82 -10.58
C ALA A 70 -2.02 16.44 -12.04
N THR A 71 -2.50 15.23 -12.29
CA THR A 71 -2.90 14.74 -13.61
C THR A 71 -4.07 15.55 -14.18
N ASN A 72 -5.07 15.86 -13.35
CA ASN A 72 -6.21 16.70 -13.73
C ASN A 72 -5.79 18.13 -14.10
N ARG A 73 -4.81 18.72 -13.39
CA ARG A 73 -4.24 20.04 -13.75
C ARG A 73 -3.52 20.03 -15.11
N LEU A 74 -3.11 18.86 -15.58
CA LEU A 74 -2.50 18.65 -16.90
C LEU A 74 -3.53 18.15 -17.94
N ALA A 75 -4.82 18.51 -17.79
CA ALA A 75 -5.87 18.13 -18.73
C ALA A 75 -5.57 18.52 -20.19
N GLN A 76 -4.74 19.54 -20.42
CA GLN A 76 -4.27 19.94 -21.74
C GLN A 76 -2.74 19.85 -21.85
N SER A 77 -2.28 19.32 -22.98
CA SER A 77 -0.86 19.24 -23.29
C SER A 77 -0.24 20.64 -23.41
N VAL A 78 0.74 20.95 -22.56
CA VAL A 78 1.49 22.22 -22.62
C VAL A 78 2.26 22.42 -23.93
N LEU A 79 2.46 21.35 -24.70
CA LEU A 79 3.18 21.39 -25.98
C LEU A 79 2.27 21.55 -27.20
N SER A 80 1.03 21.08 -27.13
CA SER A 80 0.16 20.98 -28.31
C SER A 80 -1.28 21.47 -28.11
N GLY A 81 -1.66 21.83 -26.88
CA GLY A 81 -3.03 22.18 -26.50
C GLY A 81 -4.02 21.01 -26.56
N ALA A 82 -3.59 19.80 -26.94
CA ALA A 82 -4.47 18.64 -27.03
C ALA A 82 -5.02 18.26 -25.65
N ASN A 83 -6.33 17.98 -25.59
CA ASN A 83 -6.98 17.45 -24.39
C ASN A 83 -6.51 16.02 -24.11
N MET A 84 -6.33 15.67 -22.84
CA MET A 84 -6.00 14.33 -22.40
C MET A 84 -7.16 13.38 -22.74
N ALA A 85 -6.87 12.30 -23.45
CA ALA A 85 -7.87 11.36 -23.92
C ALA A 85 -8.33 10.38 -22.83
N PHE A 86 -7.37 9.86 -22.06
CA PHE A 86 -7.59 8.91 -20.97
C PHE A 86 -6.36 8.86 -20.05
N CYS A 87 -6.49 8.14 -18.94
CA CYS A 87 -5.37 7.75 -18.08
C CYS A 87 -5.22 6.21 -18.09
N LEU A 88 -4.03 5.71 -18.39
CA LEU A 88 -3.71 4.29 -18.28
C LEU A 88 -3.16 4.01 -16.88
N GLN A 89 -3.68 2.95 -16.24
CA GLN A 89 -3.19 2.39 -14.98
C GLN A 89 -2.40 1.10 -15.31
N GLY A 90 -1.09 1.16 -15.15
CA GLY A 90 -0.10 0.19 -15.65
C GLY A 90 0.07 -1.08 -14.82
N GLY A 91 -0.58 -1.18 -13.66
CA GLY A 91 -0.49 -2.32 -12.75
C GLY A 91 0.16 -1.94 -11.42
N ASP A 92 0.20 -2.92 -10.51
CA ASP A 92 0.70 -2.78 -9.14
C ASP A 92 -0.03 -1.66 -8.38
N HIS A 93 -1.36 -1.74 -8.45
CA HIS A 93 -2.28 -0.78 -7.82
C HIS A 93 -2.32 -0.95 -6.31
N THR A 94 -2.31 -2.20 -5.88
CA THR A 94 -2.33 -2.61 -4.46
C THR A 94 -0.93 -2.98 -4.00
N ASP A 95 -0.62 -2.91 -2.70
CA ASP A 95 0.68 -3.33 -2.17
C ASP A 95 0.67 -4.81 -1.76
N SER A 96 -0.42 -5.28 -1.14
CA SER A 96 -0.58 -6.64 -0.62
C SER A 96 -1.64 -7.47 -1.35
N GLY A 97 -2.28 -6.93 -2.39
CA GLY A 97 -3.31 -7.62 -3.16
C GLY A 97 -4.61 -7.84 -2.38
N THR A 98 -4.94 -6.97 -1.42
CA THR A 98 -6.15 -7.12 -0.60
C THR A 98 -7.37 -6.42 -1.21
N ILE A 99 -8.57 -6.86 -0.82
CA ILE A 99 -9.81 -6.24 -1.32
C ILE A 99 -9.97 -4.78 -0.87
N SER A 100 -9.51 -4.42 0.33
CA SER A 100 -9.52 -3.03 0.80
C SER A 100 -8.62 -2.13 -0.04
N GLU A 101 -7.38 -2.52 -0.28
CA GLU A 101 -6.45 -1.77 -1.12
C GLU A 101 -7.02 -1.56 -2.53
N LEU A 102 -7.62 -2.61 -3.12
CA LEU A 102 -8.27 -2.55 -4.43
C LEU A 102 -9.46 -1.57 -4.43
N GLN A 103 -10.31 -1.65 -3.41
CA GLN A 103 -11.46 -0.76 -3.29
C GLN A 103 -11.03 0.70 -3.12
N TRP A 104 -10.04 0.97 -2.25
CA TRP A 104 -9.54 2.33 -2.07
C TRP A 104 -8.90 2.86 -3.35
N TRP A 105 -8.11 2.06 -4.07
CA TRP A 105 -7.56 2.45 -5.36
C TRP A 105 -8.65 2.90 -6.35
N SER A 106 -9.69 2.09 -6.54
CA SER A 106 -10.79 2.43 -7.46
C SER A 106 -11.61 3.62 -6.94
N GLN A 107 -11.88 3.71 -5.64
CA GLN A 107 -12.60 4.84 -5.06
C GLN A 107 -11.85 6.16 -5.25
N VAL A 108 -10.52 6.18 -5.06
CA VAL A 108 -9.72 7.40 -5.30
C VAL A 108 -9.75 7.77 -6.79
N LEU A 109 -9.61 6.79 -7.70
CA LEU A 109 -9.71 7.02 -9.15
C LEU A 109 -11.07 7.59 -9.58
N ASN A 110 -12.15 7.08 -9.00
CA ASN A 110 -13.52 7.48 -9.31
C ASN A 110 -13.94 8.77 -8.58
N GLY A 111 -13.19 9.17 -7.56
CA GLY A 111 -13.52 10.30 -6.69
C GLY A 111 -14.63 9.98 -5.68
N GLY A 112 -14.83 10.90 -4.74
CA GLY A 112 -15.82 10.75 -3.67
C GLY A 112 -15.24 10.20 -2.37
N PRO A 113 -16.09 9.75 -1.43
CA PRO A 113 -15.66 9.36 -0.09
C PRO A 113 -14.76 8.11 -0.09
N VAL A 114 -13.62 8.20 0.59
CA VAL A 114 -12.66 7.12 0.81
C VAL A 114 -12.38 7.01 2.30
N SER A 115 -12.38 5.79 2.85
CA SER A 115 -12.04 5.52 4.25
C SER A 115 -10.94 4.44 4.32
N PRO A 116 -9.65 4.85 4.32
CA PRO A 116 -8.51 3.94 4.27
C PRO A 116 -8.20 3.28 5.62
N ASN A 117 -9.15 2.50 6.16
CA ASN A 117 -9.02 1.87 7.47
C ASN A 117 -9.70 0.49 7.52
N THR A 118 -8.92 -0.55 7.84
CA THR A 118 -9.42 -1.91 8.14
C THR A 118 -9.37 -2.26 9.64
N GLY A 119 -9.00 -1.29 10.48
CA GLY A 119 -8.89 -1.41 11.93
C GLY A 119 -10.04 -0.70 12.65
N LYS A 120 -9.78 -0.22 13.86
CA LYS A 120 -10.74 0.55 14.64
C LYS A 120 -11.02 1.89 13.95
N ALA A 121 -12.31 2.22 13.82
CA ALA A 121 -12.75 3.47 13.19
C ALA A 121 -12.06 4.70 13.80
N GLY A 122 -11.45 5.53 12.95
CA GLY A 122 -10.78 6.77 13.31
C GLY A 122 -9.49 6.61 14.12
N ILE A 123 -8.99 5.38 14.30
CA ILE A 123 -7.80 5.10 15.11
C ILE A 123 -6.85 4.22 14.31
N TYR A 124 -5.60 4.66 14.19
CA TYR A 124 -4.53 3.85 13.64
C TYR A 124 -4.01 2.85 14.70
N GLU A 125 -3.96 1.57 14.36
CA GLU A 125 -3.54 0.47 15.23
C GLU A 125 -2.27 -0.25 14.73
N GLY A 126 -1.72 0.20 13.59
CA GLY A 126 -0.63 -0.47 12.88
C GLY A 126 0.77 -0.32 13.50
N VAL A 127 1.76 -0.80 12.74
CA VAL A 127 3.14 -0.96 13.22
C VAL A 127 3.83 0.35 13.62
N GLN A 128 3.38 1.50 13.10
CA GLN A 128 3.97 2.80 13.45
C GLN A 128 3.65 3.24 14.89
N ARG A 129 2.85 2.45 15.63
CA ARG A 129 2.62 2.59 17.09
C ARG A 129 3.23 1.44 17.90
N SER A 130 4.13 0.65 17.30
CA SER A 130 4.68 -0.57 17.91
C SER A 130 5.91 -0.39 18.79
N GLN A 131 6.48 0.82 18.87
CA GLN A 131 7.78 1.11 19.50
C GLN A 131 8.98 0.44 18.80
N ASN A 132 8.79 -0.19 17.63
CA ASN A 132 9.90 -0.70 16.82
C ASN A 132 10.76 0.46 16.30
N LYS A 133 12.03 0.51 16.73
CA LYS A 133 13.00 1.54 16.34
C LYS A 133 13.38 1.53 14.86
N HIS A 134 12.99 0.52 14.08
CA HIS A 134 13.24 0.48 12.64
C HIS A 134 12.07 1.07 11.82
N VAL A 135 10.97 1.41 12.48
CA VAL A 135 9.74 1.91 11.87
C VAL A 135 9.58 3.38 12.21
N TRP A 136 9.13 4.20 11.27
CA TRP A 136 8.90 5.62 11.52
C TRP A 136 7.65 5.81 12.37
N GLN A 137 7.79 6.49 13.50
CA GLN A 137 6.74 6.71 14.49
C GLN A 137 6.42 8.21 14.59
N PRO A 138 5.70 8.77 13.61
CA PRO A 138 5.48 10.22 13.51
C PRO A 138 4.71 10.81 14.70
N ASP A 139 3.87 10.02 15.35
CA ASP A 139 3.06 10.47 16.49
C ASP A 139 3.86 10.59 17.79
N SER A 140 4.92 9.78 17.93
CA SER A 140 5.65 9.66 19.18
C SER A 140 6.81 10.65 19.27
N GLY A 141 7.34 10.85 20.47
CA GLY A 141 8.61 11.57 20.68
C GLY A 141 9.82 10.63 20.69
N THR A 142 9.65 9.35 20.32
CA THR A 142 10.73 8.36 20.43
C THR A 142 11.70 8.48 19.27
N THR A 143 12.99 8.40 19.54
CA THR A 143 14.00 8.36 18.47
C THR A 143 14.04 6.98 17.81
N ASP A 144 13.41 6.86 16.65
CA ASP A 144 13.55 5.71 15.74
C ASP A 144 14.63 5.97 14.66
N ALA A 145 14.96 4.94 13.88
CA ALA A 145 15.97 5.00 12.84
C ALA A 145 15.57 5.93 11.68
N PRO A 146 14.33 5.90 11.16
CA PRO A 146 13.86 6.92 10.22
C PRO A 146 13.95 8.36 10.75
N SER A 147 13.58 8.66 11.99
CA SER A 147 13.69 10.00 12.58
C SER A 147 15.13 10.50 12.67
N ARG A 148 16.12 9.59 12.78
CA ARG A 148 17.55 9.94 12.66
C ARG A 148 17.96 10.31 11.24
N ARG A 149 17.14 9.99 10.24
CA ARG A 149 17.27 10.35 8.83
C ARG A 149 16.33 11.52 8.46
N GLU A 150 16.06 12.41 9.42
CA GLU A 150 15.32 13.66 9.21
C GLU A 150 13.82 13.51 8.88
N PHE A 151 13.23 12.32 9.09
CA PHE A 151 11.77 12.20 9.02
C PHE A 151 11.11 12.98 10.17
N PRO A 152 10.13 13.86 9.88
CA PRO A 152 9.58 14.77 10.87
C PRO A 152 8.72 14.06 11.90
N ARG A 153 8.54 14.72 13.05
CA ARG A 153 7.50 14.38 14.01
C ARG A 153 6.20 15.06 13.58
N LEU A 154 5.14 14.28 13.42
CA LEU A 154 3.83 14.75 12.95
C LEU A 154 2.73 14.16 13.87
N PRO A 155 2.50 14.76 15.05
CA PRO A 155 1.53 14.23 16.02
C PRO A 155 0.11 14.19 15.45
N GLY A 156 -0.53 13.02 15.51
CA GLY A 156 -1.91 12.81 15.06
C GLY A 156 -2.03 12.53 13.56
N VAL A 157 -0.90 12.45 12.84
CA VAL A 157 -0.92 12.21 11.39
C VAL A 157 -1.46 10.82 11.07
N LEU A 158 -1.20 9.81 11.92
CA LEU A 158 -1.62 8.44 11.63
C LEU A 158 -3.14 8.28 11.73
N ASP A 159 -3.76 8.83 12.78
CA ASP A 159 -5.23 8.81 12.92
C ASP A 159 -5.90 9.62 11.80
N SER A 160 -5.29 10.75 11.41
CA SER A 160 -5.77 11.56 10.28
C SER A 160 -5.69 10.80 8.96
N ALA A 161 -4.59 10.08 8.72
CA ALA A 161 -4.34 9.36 7.48
C ALA A 161 -5.26 8.14 7.29
N VAL A 162 -5.80 7.57 8.38
CA VAL A 162 -6.83 6.50 8.32
C VAL A 162 -8.26 7.04 8.50
N GLY A 163 -8.41 8.36 8.60
CA GLY A 163 -9.70 9.03 8.63
C GLY A 163 -10.35 9.09 7.24
N PRO A 164 -11.68 9.27 7.16
CA PRO A 164 -12.35 9.44 5.89
C PRO A 164 -11.96 10.78 5.23
N PHE A 165 -11.81 10.78 3.90
CA PHE A 165 -11.61 11.98 3.09
C PHE A 165 -12.43 11.89 1.79
N VAL A 166 -12.49 12.99 1.03
CA VAL A 166 -13.15 13.02 -0.29
C VAL A 166 -12.06 13.15 -1.35
N ALA A 167 -11.89 12.11 -2.17
CA ALA A 167 -10.97 12.10 -3.28
C ALA A 167 -11.50 12.92 -4.47
N GLU A 168 -10.59 13.55 -5.22
CA GLU A 168 -10.92 14.38 -6.38
C GLU A 168 -11.48 13.53 -7.53
N GLY A 169 -10.88 12.36 -7.78
CA GLY A 169 -11.20 11.52 -8.93
C GLY A 169 -10.60 12.05 -10.24
N LEU A 170 -10.37 11.15 -11.20
CA LEU A 170 -9.89 11.55 -12.52
C LEU A 170 -11.00 12.19 -13.35
N ASN A 171 -10.67 13.31 -14.01
CA ASN A 171 -11.59 13.99 -14.94
C ASN A 171 -11.68 13.32 -16.32
N VAL A 172 -10.90 12.27 -16.55
CA VAL A 172 -10.89 11.48 -17.78
C VAL A 172 -11.15 10.01 -17.46
N ARG A 173 -11.61 9.26 -18.46
CA ARG A 173 -11.75 7.80 -18.31
C ARG A 173 -10.38 7.18 -18.02
N TRP A 174 -10.38 6.16 -17.18
CA TRP A 174 -9.19 5.36 -16.92
C TRP A 174 -9.35 3.93 -17.46
N LEU A 175 -8.23 3.36 -17.88
CA LEU A 175 -8.09 1.97 -18.32
C LEU A 175 -7.07 1.30 -17.41
N SER A 176 -7.24 0.02 -17.10
CA SER A 176 -6.36 -0.66 -16.15
C SER A 176 -5.92 -2.04 -16.62
N VAL A 177 -4.68 -2.38 -16.30
CA VAL A 177 -4.12 -3.74 -16.33
C VAL A 177 -3.62 -4.10 -14.93
N TYR A 178 -3.26 -5.37 -14.70
CA TYR A 178 -2.80 -5.85 -13.39
C TYR A 178 -1.31 -6.15 -13.40
N GLY A 179 -0.65 -5.86 -12.29
CA GLY A 179 0.73 -6.26 -12.01
C GLY A 179 0.82 -7.48 -11.09
N ASN A 180 2.02 -7.76 -10.58
CA ASN A 180 2.25 -8.85 -9.63
C ASN A 180 1.71 -8.54 -8.24
N HIS A 181 1.85 -7.30 -7.74
CA HIS A 181 1.31 -6.92 -6.43
C HIS A 181 -0.21 -7.07 -6.35
N ASP A 182 -0.90 -6.97 -7.49
CA ASP A 182 -2.34 -7.19 -7.61
C ASP A 182 -2.77 -8.66 -7.50
N ARG A 183 -1.82 -9.61 -7.55
CA ARG A 183 -2.12 -11.04 -7.69
C ARG A 183 -1.38 -11.96 -6.72
N ILE A 184 -0.23 -11.54 -6.20
CA ILE A 184 0.59 -12.35 -5.31
C ILE A 184 0.85 -11.62 -4.00
N PHE A 185 1.05 -12.39 -2.93
CA PHE A 185 1.13 -11.85 -1.59
C PHE A 185 2.33 -10.89 -1.43
N SER A 186 2.04 -9.65 -1.02
CA SER A 186 3.03 -8.56 -0.91
C SER A 186 3.79 -8.28 -2.23
N GLY A 187 3.26 -8.71 -3.38
CA GLY A 187 3.91 -8.65 -4.69
C GLY A 187 5.19 -9.46 -4.84
N MET A 188 5.60 -10.18 -3.80
CA MET A 188 6.92 -10.80 -3.70
C MET A 188 6.83 -12.31 -3.60
N PHE A 189 5.78 -12.81 -2.93
CA PHE A 189 5.65 -14.22 -2.61
C PHE A 189 4.59 -14.85 -3.52
N GLY A 190 5.06 -15.47 -4.60
CA GLY A 190 4.25 -16.43 -5.36
C GLY A 190 3.98 -17.71 -4.55
N LYS A 191 3.32 -18.70 -5.17
CA LYS A 191 2.97 -20.01 -4.58
C LYS A 191 4.20 -20.88 -4.26
N SER A 192 5.11 -20.41 -3.41
CA SER A 192 6.23 -21.18 -2.91
C SER A 192 5.81 -21.96 -1.67
N ASN A 193 6.10 -23.26 -1.66
CA ASN A 193 5.90 -24.11 -0.50
C ASN A 193 6.98 -23.90 0.58
N ALA A 194 8.07 -23.22 0.27
CA ALA A 194 9.08 -22.87 1.27
C ALA A 194 8.48 -21.85 2.25
N LEU A 195 8.50 -22.17 3.55
CA LEU A 195 7.97 -21.36 4.67
C LEU A 195 6.44 -21.25 4.78
N HIS A 196 5.64 -21.97 3.99
CA HIS A 196 4.18 -21.90 4.02
C HIS A 196 3.64 -20.46 3.91
N LEU A 197 4.25 -19.63 3.05
CA LEU A 197 3.97 -18.20 2.96
C LEU A 197 2.51 -17.90 2.61
N ASP A 198 1.88 -18.69 1.74
CA ASP A 198 0.44 -18.57 1.46
C ASP A 198 -0.41 -18.77 2.74
N ARG A 199 -0.03 -19.75 3.59
CA ARG A 199 -0.74 -20.00 4.85
C ARG A 199 -0.44 -18.93 5.89
N LEU A 200 0.75 -18.32 5.84
CA LEU A 200 1.13 -17.21 6.70
C LEU A 200 0.34 -15.96 6.31
N ALA A 201 0.23 -15.66 5.02
CA ALA A 201 -0.59 -14.60 4.46
C ALA A 201 -2.05 -14.75 4.92
N ASP A 202 -2.67 -15.90 4.66
CA ASP A 202 -4.04 -16.19 5.08
C ASP A 202 -4.24 -16.03 6.60
N MET A 203 -3.29 -16.53 7.39
CA MET A 203 -3.33 -16.46 8.84
C MET A 203 -3.22 -15.01 9.35
N LEU A 204 -2.35 -14.19 8.75
CA LEU A 204 -2.13 -12.82 9.17
C LEU A 204 -3.25 -11.90 8.69
N SER A 205 -3.67 -12.00 7.43
CA SER A 205 -4.77 -11.20 6.87
C SER A 205 -6.07 -11.39 7.64
N SER A 206 -6.33 -12.59 8.17
CA SER A 206 -7.53 -12.87 8.97
C SER A 206 -7.36 -12.62 10.49
N GLY A 207 -6.16 -12.24 10.93
CA GLY A 207 -5.81 -12.10 12.33
C GLY A 207 -6.01 -10.69 12.90
N SER A 208 -5.88 -10.59 14.23
CA SER A 208 -5.86 -9.33 14.98
C SER A 208 -4.46 -8.96 15.50
N THR A 209 -3.44 -9.76 15.22
CA THR A 209 -2.10 -9.57 15.80
C THR A 209 -1.06 -9.41 14.69
N ALA A 210 -0.45 -8.23 14.57
CA ALA A 210 0.65 -8.00 13.64
C ALA A 210 2.00 -8.29 14.29
N PRO A 211 2.83 -9.19 13.71
CA PRO A 211 4.20 -9.41 14.11
C PRO A 211 5.10 -8.24 13.67
N VAL A 212 5.75 -7.57 14.62
CA VAL A 212 6.55 -6.36 14.34
C VAL A 212 8.05 -6.57 14.51
N THR A 213 8.49 -7.80 14.80
CA THR A 213 9.91 -8.18 14.96
C THR A 213 10.25 -9.46 14.21
N THR A 214 11.52 -9.68 13.87
CA THR A 214 11.98 -10.92 13.20
C THR A 214 11.59 -12.16 13.98
N GLY A 215 11.78 -12.16 15.31
CA GLY A 215 11.40 -13.29 16.16
C GLY A 215 9.89 -13.55 16.20
N SER A 216 9.05 -12.50 16.09
CA SER A 216 7.59 -12.67 15.98
C SER A 216 7.17 -13.22 14.61
N ILE A 217 7.85 -12.84 13.53
CA ILE A 217 7.62 -13.37 12.18
C ILE A 217 7.97 -14.86 12.10
N LEU A 218 9.14 -15.25 12.60
CA LEU A 218 9.56 -16.67 12.62
C LEU A 218 8.58 -17.53 13.44
N ARG A 219 8.09 -17.01 14.58
CA ARG A 219 7.05 -17.69 15.38
C ARG A 219 5.72 -17.79 14.64
N ALA A 220 5.31 -16.76 13.90
CA ALA A 220 4.11 -16.80 13.07
C ALA A 220 4.25 -17.83 11.94
N ALA A 221 5.38 -17.83 11.22
CA ALA A 221 5.68 -18.79 10.16
C ALA A 221 5.65 -20.24 10.68
N ALA A 222 6.22 -20.50 11.86
CA ALA A 222 6.18 -21.83 12.48
C ALA A 222 4.76 -22.31 12.83
N ARG A 223 3.81 -21.40 13.05
CA ARG A 223 2.40 -21.72 13.36
C ARG A 223 1.51 -21.78 12.14
N ALA A 224 1.87 -21.10 11.04
CA ALA A 224 1.13 -21.09 9.79
C ALA A 224 0.71 -22.48 9.27
N PRO A 225 1.53 -23.56 9.35
CA PRO A 225 1.09 -24.87 8.89
C PRO A 225 0.11 -25.58 9.84
N LEU A 226 -0.06 -25.12 11.09
CA LEU A 226 -0.91 -25.81 12.07
C LEU A 226 -2.41 -25.67 11.74
N PRO A 227 -3.26 -26.63 12.13
CA PRO A 227 -4.72 -26.50 12.00
C PRO A 227 -5.26 -25.25 12.71
N ALA A 228 -6.34 -24.65 12.20
CA ALA A 228 -6.90 -23.39 12.69
C ALA A 228 -7.15 -23.35 14.22
N ARG A 229 -7.57 -24.47 14.82
CA ARG A 229 -7.76 -24.62 16.28
C ARG A 229 -6.48 -24.39 17.10
N PHE A 230 -5.31 -24.65 16.51
CA PHE A 230 -4.00 -24.41 17.12
C PHE A 230 -3.38 -23.07 16.71
N ARG A 231 -3.91 -22.42 15.66
CA ARG A 231 -3.57 -21.03 15.28
C ARG A 231 -4.25 -20.00 16.20
N ARG A 232 -5.51 -20.26 16.59
CA ARG A 232 -6.35 -19.41 17.47
C ARG A 232 -6.02 -19.49 18.97
N GLY A 233 -4.89 -20.08 19.35
CA GLY A 233 -4.39 -19.84 20.69
C GLY A 233 -4.04 -18.37 20.77
N ARG A 234 -4.88 -17.55 21.45
CA ARG A 234 -4.57 -16.17 21.89
C ARG A 234 -3.08 -16.10 21.97
N SER A 235 -2.44 -15.35 21.07
CA SER A 235 -1.00 -15.33 21.06
C SER A 235 -0.64 -15.00 22.51
N ARG A 236 0.03 -15.92 23.23
CA ARG A 236 0.63 -15.60 24.52
C ARG A 236 1.81 -14.64 24.32
N ILE A 237 1.84 -13.93 23.19
CA ILE A 237 2.58 -12.70 23.01
C ILE A 237 1.70 -11.69 23.71
N ALA A 238 2.00 -11.43 24.98
CA ALA A 238 1.41 -10.27 25.64
C ALA A 238 1.60 -9.06 24.70
N PRO A 239 0.58 -8.20 24.52
CA PRO A 239 0.76 -6.92 23.87
C PRO A 239 2.01 -6.25 24.45
N GLY A 240 2.94 -5.85 23.59
CA GLY A 240 4.15 -5.11 24.00
C GLY A 240 5.49 -5.82 23.85
N PHE A 241 5.57 -7.12 23.51
CA PHE A 241 6.85 -7.74 23.12
C PHE A 241 6.82 -8.35 21.70
N GLY A 242 6.97 -7.46 20.72
CA GLY A 242 7.19 -7.83 19.33
C GLY A 242 5.94 -8.05 18.49
N SER A 243 4.75 -7.68 18.97
CA SER A 243 3.52 -7.59 18.19
C SER A 243 2.65 -6.40 18.59
N VAL A 244 1.77 -5.97 17.68
CA VAL A 244 0.68 -5.01 17.96
C VAL A 244 -0.68 -5.69 17.72
N GLU A 245 -1.67 -5.33 18.53
CA GLU A 245 -3.06 -5.74 18.32
C GLU A 245 -3.75 -4.72 17.42
N ILE A 246 -4.50 -5.22 16.45
CA ILE A 246 -5.25 -4.47 15.46
C ILE A 246 -6.63 -5.09 15.39
N THR A 247 -7.66 -4.27 15.29
CA THR A 247 -9.03 -4.73 15.10
C THR A 247 -9.11 -5.60 13.85
N ALA A 248 -9.67 -6.80 13.98
CA ALA A 248 -9.74 -7.76 12.88
C ALA A 248 -10.84 -7.35 11.89
N ASP A 249 -10.46 -7.24 10.62
CA ASP A 249 -11.40 -7.13 9.50
C ASP A 249 -11.04 -8.16 8.40
N PRO A 250 -11.37 -9.44 8.62
CA PRO A 250 -11.02 -10.51 7.69
C PRO A 250 -11.73 -10.36 6.34
N ALA A 251 -12.87 -9.67 6.29
CA ALA A 251 -13.60 -9.44 5.05
C ALA A 251 -12.86 -8.46 4.15
N MET A 252 -12.31 -7.38 4.72
CA MET A 252 -11.59 -6.34 3.99
C MET A 252 -10.11 -6.66 3.74
N ARG A 253 -9.53 -7.61 4.50
CA ARG A 253 -8.13 -8.03 4.35
C ARG A 253 -7.92 -9.30 3.54
N ARG A 254 -8.98 -9.96 3.06
CA ARG A 254 -8.83 -11.12 2.17
C ARG A 254 -8.11 -10.73 0.88
N THR A 255 -7.41 -11.68 0.28
CA THR A 255 -6.83 -11.51 -1.05
C THR A 255 -7.91 -11.21 -2.09
N ALA A 256 -7.67 -10.20 -2.91
CA ALA A 256 -8.51 -9.84 -4.05
C ALA A 256 -8.37 -10.91 -5.14
N THR A 257 -9.48 -11.18 -5.83
CA THR A 257 -9.53 -12.11 -6.96
C THR A 257 -9.63 -11.35 -8.27
N ALA A 258 -9.30 -12.00 -9.38
CA ALA A 258 -9.51 -11.41 -10.71
C ALA A 258 -10.97 -10.97 -10.97
N LYS A 259 -11.94 -11.62 -10.30
CA LYS A 259 -13.36 -11.22 -10.37
C LYS A 259 -13.61 -9.91 -9.64
N ASP A 260 -12.98 -9.71 -8.48
CA ASP A 260 -13.12 -8.45 -7.72
C ASP A 260 -12.60 -7.27 -8.56
N PHE A 261 -11.45 -7.46 -9.22
CA PHE A 261 -10.87 -6.45 -10.11
C PHE A 261 -11.76 -6.12 -11.33
N ALA A 262 -12.58 -7.06 -11.81
CA ALA A 262 -13.51 -6.82 -12.91
C ALA A 262 -14.77 -6.06 -12.48
N THR A 263 -14.95 -5.80 -11.18
CA THR A 263 -16.15 -5.15 -10.62
C THR A 263 -15.89 -3.75 -10.06
N VAL A 264 -14.65 -3.27 -10.13
CA VAL A 264 -14.23 -1.96 -9.64
C VAL A 264 -14.02 -0.94 -10.74
#